data_AF-A0A5J5T029-F1
#
_entry.id   AF-A0A5J5T029-F1
#
_cell.length_a   1.000
_cell.length_b   1.000
_cell.length_c   1.000
_cell.angle_alpha   90.00
_cell.angle_beta   90.00
_cell.angle_gamma   90.00
#
_symmetry.space_group_name_H-M   'P 1'
#
loop_
_entity.id
_entity.type
_entity.pdbx_description
1 polymer ?
#
loop_
_entity_poly.entity_id
_entity_poly.type
_entity_poly.pdbx_seq_one_letter_code
_entity_poly.pdbx_strand_id
1 'polypeptide(L)'
;MSRKKIKFAYITNDSARKTTYKKRTKACAIYALDFDSQLEVWLSHASVRRLLCQVQEAAFFLEQSLAKATQHLRKLCKENRQELKTMFQSLKGKWILHSLNLIDLKELGLLVKQNLKEIDNRVRVLTKARCSSGCY
;
A
#
# COMPACT_ATOMS: atom_id res chain seq x y z
N MET A 1 -1.43 -27.59 -61.25
CA MET A 1 -2.57 -26.95 -60.53
C MET A 1 -2.04 -25.78 -59.72
N SER A 2 -2.26 -24.54 -60.17
CA SER A 2 -1.78 -23.33 -59.47
C SER A 2 -2.61 -23.07 -58.21
N ARG A 3 -1.95 -22.75 -57.10
CA ARG A 3 -2.61 -22.48 -55.81
C ARG A 3 -3.42 -21.18 -55.91
N LYS A 4 -4.74 -21.26 -55.74
CA LYS A 4 -5.61 -20.06 -55.66
C LYS A 4 -5.42 -19.37 -54.30
N LYS A 5 -5.32 -18.04 -54.30
CA LYS A 5 -5.29 -17.21 -53.09
C LYS A 5 -6.67 -17.27 -52.41
N ILE A 6 -6.70 -17.50 -51.09
CA ILE A 6 -7.93 -17.66 -50.32
C ILE A 6 -8.13 -16.43 -49.43
N LYS A 7 -9.38 -16.01 -49.20
CA LYS A 7 -9.74 -14.94 -48.25
C LYS A 7 -9.55 -15.42 -46.81
N PHE A 8 -9.06 -14.55 -45.91
CA PHE A 8 -9.01 -14.82 -44.47
C PHE A 8 -10.38 -14.60 -43.84
N ALA A 9 -11.29 -15.54 -44.07
CA ALA A 9 -12.64 -15.58 -43.51
C ALA A 9 -13.00 -17.01 -43.13
N TYR A 10 -14.07 -17.17 -42.34
CA TYR A 10 -14.57 -18.49 -41.97
C TYR A 10 -14.95 -19.31 -43.23
N ILE A 11 -14.44 -20.54 -43.32
CA ILE A 11 -14.74 -21.45 -44.44
C ILE A 11 -16.06 -22.13 -44.11
N THR A 12 -17.15 -21.76 -44.78
CA THR A 12 -18.49 -22.33 -44.55
C THR A 12 -18.59 -23.80 -44.95
N ASN A 13 -17.93 -24.21 -46.04
CA ASN A 13 -17.90 -25.61 -46.48
C ASN A 13 -17.11 -26.49 -45.49
N ASP A 14 -17.78 -27.46 -44.87
CA ASP A 14 -17.22 -28.30 -43.82
C ASP A 14 -16.04 -29.18 -44.29
N SER A 15 -16.15 -29.80 -45.47
CA SER A 15 -15.09 -30.65 -46.03
C SER A 15 -13.83 -29.83 -46.38
N ALA A 16 -14.02 -28.67 -47.00
CA ALA A 16 -12.92 -27.75 -47.31
C ALA A 16 -12.27 -27.18 -46.04
N ARG A 17 -13.07 -26.89 -45.01
CA ARG A 17 -12.59 -26.44 -43.71
C ARG A 17 -11.75 -27.52 -43.01
N LYS A 18 -12.25 -28.75 -42.93
CA LYS A 18 -11.55 -29.90 -42.33
C LYS A 18 -10.23 -30.22 -43.03
N THR A 19 -10.21 -30.22 -44.36
CA THR A 19 -8.99 -30.47 -45.14
C THR A 19 -7.97 -29.33 -45.01
N THR A 20 -8.44 -28.07 -44.94
CA THR A 20 -7.57 -26.91 -44.71
C THR A 20 -6.97 -26.92 -43.30
N TYR A 21 -7.78 -27.25 -42.29
CA TYR A 21 -7.35 -27.44 -40.91
C TYR A 21 -6.22 -28.48 -40.84
N LYS A 22 -6.46 -29.71 -41.32
CA LYS A 22 -5.45 -30.80 -41.33
C LYS A 22 -4.14 -30.41 -42.04
N LYS A 23 -4.21 -29.58 -43.09
CA LYS A 23 -3.02 -29.12 -43.82
C LYS A 23 -2.24 -28.01 -43.08
N ARG A 24 -2.90 -27.21 -42.25
CA ARG A 24 -2.31 -26.03 -41.58
C ARG A 24 -1.90 -26.31 -40.13
N THR A 25 -2.47 -27.30 -39.45
CA THR A 25 -2.14 -27.67 -38.06
C THR A 25 -0.93 -28.60 -37.95
N LYS A 26 0.21 -28.21 -38.53
CA LYS A 26 1.48 -28.96 -38.41
C LYS A 26 2.33 -28.60 -37.18
N ALA A 27 1.83 -27.74 -36.30
CA ALA A 27 2.45 -27.45 -35.01
C ALA A 27 1.35 -27.10 -34.00
N CYS A 28 1.32 -27.88 -32.92
CA CYS A 28 0.63 -27.70 -31.64
C CYS A 28 -0.60 -26.79 -31.61
N ALA A 29 -1.79 -27.39 -31.45
CA ALA A 29 -3.00 -26.65 -31.13
C ALA A 29 -3.86 -27.44 -30.14
N ILE A 30 -3.98 -26.94 -28.91
CA ILE A 30 -5.04 -27.34 -27.99
C ILE A 30 -6.20 -26.38 -28.26
N TYR A 31 -7.18 -26.82 -29.04
CA TYR A 31 -8.49 -26.18 -29.08
C TYR A 31 -9.53 -27.24 -28.77
N ALA A 32 -10.31 -27.02 -27.72
CA ALA A 32 -11.58 -27.66 -27.54
C ALA A 32 -12.59 -26.60 -27.08
N LEU A 33 -13.37 -26.11 -28.03
CA LEU A 33 -14.78 -25.81 -27.81
C LEU A 33 -15.48 -26.04 -29.16
N ASP A 34 -16.34 -27.04 -29.18
CA ASP A 34 -17.35 -27.33 -30.23
C ASP A 34 -17.00 -28.24 -31.42
N PHE A 35 -16.19 -29.27 -31.23
CA PHE A 35 -16.36 -30.47 -32.07
C PHE A 35 -16.35 -31.73 -31.23
N ASP A 36 -17.48 -32.42 -31.29
CA ASP A 36 -17.85 -33.68 -30.63
C ASP A 36 -17.01 -34.86 -31.17
N SER A 37 -15.68 -34.78 -31.05
CA SER A 37 -14.76 -35.77 -31.61
C SER A 37 -13.56 -35.93 -30.69
N GLN A 38 -13.28 -37.20 -30.37
CA GLN A 38 -12.26 -37.68 -29.44
C GLN A 38 -10.96 -36.85 -29.46
N LEU A 39 -10.52 -36.49 -28.25
CA LEU A 39 -9.32 -35.69 -27.98
C LEU A 39 -8.06 -36.44 -28.44
N GLU A 40 -7.66 -36.29 -29.70
CA GLU A 40 -6.40 -36.85 -30.18
C GLU A 40 -5.25 -35.89 -29.81
N VAL A 41 -4.65 -36.15 -28.66
CA VAL A 41 -3.57 -35.35 -28.07
C VAL A 41 -2.28 -35.57 -28.86
N TRP A 42 -1.89 -34.62 -29.72
CA TRP A 42 -0.61 -34.64 -30.47
C TRP A 42 0.60 -34.12 -29.67
N LEU A 43 0.54 -34.18 -28.33
CA LEU A 43 1.65 -33.85 -27.46
C LEU A 43 2.23 -35.16 -26.91
N SER A 44 3.55 -35.35 -27.09
CA SER A 44 4.26 -36.37 -26.31
C SER A 44 3.98 -36.12 -24.82
N HIS A 45 3.74 -37.19 -24.06
CA HIS A 45 3.55 -37.14 -22.61
C HIS A 45 4.65 -36.33 -21.90
N ALA A 46 5.87 -36.31 -22.45
CA ALA A 46 6.97 -35.48 -21.96
C ALA A 46 6.73 -33.96 -22.16
N SER A 47 6.16 -33.54 -23.28
CA SER A 47 5.87 -32.12 -23.57
C SER A 47 4.71 -31.60 -22.73
N VAL A 48 3.66 -32.41 -22.53
CA VAL A 48 2.55 -32.07 -21.63
C VAL A 48 3.06 -31.86 -20.21
N ARG A 49 3.91 -32.79 -19.72
CA ARG A 49 4.52 -32.69 -18.39
C ARG A 49 5.36 -31.44 -18.23
N ARG A 50 6.19 -31.08 -19.22
CA ARG A 50 7.00 -29.85 -19.16
C ARG A 50 6.14 -28.60 -19.03
N LEU A 51 5.07 -28.49 -19.83
CA LEU A 51 4.15 -27.35 -19.75
C LEU A 51 3.42 -27.32 -18.40
N LEU A 52 2.99 -28.47 -17.89
CA LEU A 52 2.37 -28.56 -16.57
C LEU A 52 3.33 -28.12 -15.46
N CYS A 53 4.59 -28.57 -15.49
CA CYS A 53 5.62 -28.13 -14.55
C CYS A 53 5.83 -26.61 -14.61
N GLN A 54 5.92 -26.03 -15.81
CA GLN A 54 6.09 -24.58 -15.96
C GLN A 54 4.90 -23.78 -15.42
N VAL A 55 3.66 -24.24 -15.65
CA VAL A 55 2.47 -23.61 -15.10
C VAL A 55 2.46 -23.72 -13.57
N GLN A 56 2.83 -24.87 -13.03
CA GLN A 56 2.90 -25.09 -11.59
C GLN A 56 4.00 -24.25 -10.92
N GLU A 57 5.16 -24.13 -11.54
CA GLU A 57 6.26 -23.25 -11.10
C GLU A 57 5.83 -21.78 -11.11
N ALA A 58 5.17 -21.34 -12.18
CA ALA A 58 4.64 -19.98 -12.27
C ALA A 58 3.55 -19.72 -11.19
N ALA A 59 2.66 -20.68 -10.96
CA ALA A 59 1.63 -20.57 -9.91
C ALA A 59 2.27 -20.43 -8.52
N PHE A 60 3.24 -21.29 -8.18
CA PHE A 60 3.95 -21.21 -6.91
C PHE A 60 4.70 -19.88 -6.74
N PHE A 61 5.36 -19.41 -7.80
CA PHE A 61 6.05 -18.12 -7.78
C PHE A 61 5.08 -16.96 -7.53
N LEU A 62 3.91 -16.98 -8.16
CA LEU A 62 2.88 -15.95 -7.97
C LEU A 62 2.31 -15.99 -6.55
N GLU A 63 2.03 -17.17 -6.00
CA GLU A 63 1.59 -17.32 -4.61
C GLU A 63 2.62 -16.76 -3.62
N GLN A 64 3.89 -17.11 -3.82
CA GLN A 64 4.98 -16.62 -2.97
C GLN A 64 5.14 -15.09 -3.07
N SER A 65 5.04 -14.55 -4.29
CA SER A 65 5.13 -13.11 -4.55
C SER A 65 3.96 -12.34 -3.92
N LEU A 66 2.75 -12.89 -4.03
CA LEU A 66 1.54 -12.33 -3.40
C LEU A 66 1.67 -12.35 -1.86
N ALA A 67 2.17 -13.46 -1.30
CA ALA A 67 2.38 -13.58 0.15
C ALA A 67 3.37 -12.52 0.66
N LYS A 68 4.50 -12.33 -0.04
CA LYS A 68 5.49 -11.29 0.28
C LYS A 68 4.88 -9.89 0.20
N ALA A 69 4.20 -9.55 -0.90
CA ALA A 69 3.55 -8.25 -1.07
C ALA A 69 2.52 -7.98 0.05
N THR A 70 1.72 -8.98 0.40
CA THR A 70 0.74 -8.90 1.48
C THR A 70 1.40 -8.67 2.84
N GLN A 71 2.53 -9.35 3.11
CA GLN A 71 3.29 -9.15 4.34
C GLN A 71 3.87 -7.74 4.43
N HIS A 72 4.43 -7.22 3.33
CA HIS A 72 4.93 -5.84 3.27
C HIS A 72 3.82 -4.82 3.52
N LEU A 73 2.65 -4.98 2.91
CA LEU A 73 1.49 -4.11 3.14
C LEU A 73 1.04 -4.15 4.61
N ARG A 74 0.94 -5.35 5.21
CA ARG A 74 0.59 -5.49 6.64
C ARG A 74 1.59 -4.79 7.55
N LYS A 75 2.89 -4.83 7.23
CA LYS A 75 3.94 -4.13 7.98
C LYS A 75 3.74 -2.62 7.87
N LEU A 76 3.64 -2.08 6.66
CA LEU A 76 3.41 -0.66 6.42
C LEU A 76 2.13 -0.14 7.09
N CYS A 77 1.03 -0.88 7.03
CA CYS A 77 -0.21 -0.50 7.72
C CYS A 77 -0.03 -0.42 9.25
N LYS A 78 0.75 -1.32 9.85
CA LYS A 78 1.03 -1.30 11.29
C LYS A 78 1.91 -0.10 11.67
N GLU A 79 2.95 0.17 10.88
CA GLU A 79 3.86 1.31 11.06
C GLU A 79 3.10 2.62 10.91
N ASN A 80 2.36 2.82 9.81
CA ASN A 80 1.54 4.00 9.58
C ASN A 80 0.48 4.20 10.67
N ARG A 81 -0.13 3.13 11.17
CA ARG A 81 -1.09 3.21 12.29
C ARG A 81 -0.42 3.70 13.57
N GLN A 82 0.81 3.25 13.84
CA GLN A 82 1.56 3.69 15.01
C GLN A 82 2.01 5.14 14.88
N GLU A 83 2.51 5.55 13.72
CA GLU A 83 2.88 6.94 13.44
C GLU A 83 1.69 7.87 13.56
N LEU A 84 0.53 7.50 12.97
CA LEU A 84 -0.70 8.27 13.08
C LEU A 84 -1.13 8.43 14.54
N LYS A 85 -1.07 7.35 15.33
CA LYS A 85 -1.35 7.39 16.78
C LYS A 85 -0.40 8.36 17.48
N THR A 86 0.90 8.29 17.21
CA THR A 86 1.91 9.20 17.78
C THR A 86 1.62 10.64 17.39
N MET A 87 1.36 10.92 16.11
CA MET A 87 1.02 12.25 15.60
C MET A 87 -0.21 12.83 16.30
N PHE A 88 -1.28 12.03 16.46
CA PHE A 88 -2.46 12.46 17.21
C PHE A 88 -2.18 12.76 18.68
N GLN A 89 -1.32 11.97 19.34
CA GLN A 89 -0.92 12.26 20.73
C GLN A 89 -0.12 13.56 20.83
N SER A 90 0.76 13.83 19.85
CA SER A 90 1.49 15.09 19.76
C SER A 90 0.56 16.28 19.56
N LEU A 91 -0.42 16.17 18.64
CA LEU A 91 -1.44 17.20 18.41
C LEU A 91 -2.32 17.46 19.64
N LYS A 92 -2.62 16.43 20.45
CA LYS A 92 -3.33 16.58 21.73
C LYS A 92 -2.51 17.28 22.81
N GLY A 93 -1.28 17.71 22.51
CA GLY A 93 -0.40 18.36 23.47
C GLY A 93 0.19 17.40 24.51
N LYS A 94 0.05 16.07 24.32
CA LYS A 94 0.65 15.09 25.24
C LYS A 94 2.18 15.23 25.30
N TRP A 95 2.81 15.61 24.18
CA TRP A 95 4.24 15.89 24.15
C TRP A 95 4.61 17.16 24.93
N ILE A 96 3.77 18.21 24.85
CA ILE A 96 3.91 19.44 25.64
C ILE A 96 3.80 19.12 27.15
N LEU A 97 2.89 18.20 27.52
CA LEU A 97 2.73 17.74 28.90
C LEU A 97 3.87 16.84 29.40
N HIS A 98 4.57 16.12 28.51
CA HIS A 98 5.77 15.35 28.87
C HIS A 98 7.03 16.23 28.92
N SER A 99 7.14 17.26 28.05
CA SER A 99 8.26 18.20 28.04
C SER A 99 8.20 19.23 29.15
N LEU A 100 6.99 19.62 29.57
CA LEU A 100 6.73 20.36 30.80
C LEU A 100 6.59 19.34 31.92
N ASN A 101 7.70 18.71 32.30
CA ASN A 101 7.66 17.73 33.36
C ASN A 101 7.11 18.40 34.65
N LEU A 102 6.49 17.63 35.55
CA LEU A 102 5.79 18.13 36.75
C LEU A 102 6.67 19.06 37.63
N ILE A 103 8.00 18.89 37.50
CA ILE A 103 9.05 19.68 38.15
C ILE A 103 9.08 21.11 37.59
N ASP A 104 9.02 21.28 36.27
CA ASP A 104 9.05 22.58 35.59
C ASP A 104 7.80 23.40 35.92
N LEU A 105 6.64 22.75 36.04
CA LEU A 105 5.39 23.42 36.43
C LEU A 105 5.44 23.98 37.86
N LYS A 106 6.08 23.27 38.79
CA LYS A 106 6.26 23.74 40.17
C LYS A 106 7.25 24.91 40.21
N GLU A 107 8.35 24.83 39.48
CA GLU A 107 9.32 25.93 39.36
C GLU A 107 8.73 27.16 38.67
N LEU A 108 7.97 26.97 37.60
CA LEU A 108 7.26 28.04 36.91
C LEU A 108 6.25 28.72 37.85
N GLY A 109 5.54 27.92 38.66
CA GLY A 109 4.63 28.44 39.69
C GLY A 109 5.34 29.27 40.76
N LEU A 110 6.56 28.87 41.15
CA LEU A 110 7.40 29.66 42.07
C LEU A 110 7.88 30.96 41.41
N LEU A 111 8.31 30.91 40.15
CA LEU A 111 8.76 32.08 39.39
C LEU A 111 7.63 33.10 39.21
N VAL A 112 6.42 32.64 38.86
CA VAL A 112 5.23 33.50 38.76
C VAL A 112 4.94 34.17 40.11
N LYS A 113 5.00 33.41 41.22
CA LYS A 113 4.82 33.99 42.56
C LYS A 113 5.86 35.05 42.90
N GLN A 114 7.13 34.82 42.54
CA GLN A 114 8.21 35.79 42.76
C GLN A 114 7.98 37.07 41.96
N ASN A 115 7.65 36.95 40.67
CA ASN A 115 7.36 38.10 39.81
C ASN A 115 6.15 38.91 40.32
N LEU A 116 5.08 38.25 40.75
CA LEU A 116 3.92 38.93 41.35
C LEU A 116 4.30 39.71 42.62
N LYS A 117 5.13 39.12 43.48
CA LYS A 117 5.62 39.78 44.70
C LYS A 117 6.48 41.00 44.38
N GLU A 118 7.32 40.92 43.35
CA GLU A 118 8.14 42.04 42.90
C GLU A 118 7.28 43.18 42.33
N ILE A 119 6.30 42.85 41.48
CA ILE A 119 5.35 43.84 40.95
C ILE A 119 4.62 44.55 42.10
N ASP A 120 4.10 43.79 43.07
CA ASP A 120 3.41 44.36 44.23
C ASP A 120 4.31 45.28 45.05
N ASN A 121 5.58 44.89 45.27
CA ASN A 121 6.56 45.74 45.93
C ASN A 121 6.82 47.04 45.14
N ARG A 122 6.99 46.96 43.82
CA ARG A 122 7.19 48.14 42.96
C ARG A 122 5.98 49.06 43.01
N VAL A 123 4.76 48.51 42.97
CA VAL A 123 3.51 49.27 43.13
C VAL A 123 3.46 49.96 44.49
N ARG A 124 3.84 49.30 45.59
CA ARG A 124 3.89 49.92 46.92
C ARG A 124 4.88 51.07 46.99
N VAL A 125 6.08 50.90 46.43
CA VAL A 125 7.11 51.95 46.40
C VAL A 125 6.60 53.17 45.61
N LEU A 126 6.02 52.95 44.44
CA LEU A 126 5.46 54.02 43.61
C LEU A 126 4.28 54.73 44.31
N THR A 127 3.41 53.97 44.98
CA THR A 127 2.29 54.54 45.75
C THR A 127 2.78 55.39 46.91
N LYS A 128 3.80 54.92 47.66
CA LYS A 128 4.40 55.71 48.76
C LYS A 128 5.05 56.99 48.25
N ALA A 129 5.84 56.90 47.17
CA ALA A 129 6.49 58.05 46.56
C ALA A 129 5.47 59.12 46.11
N ARG A 130 4.32 58.68 45.59
CA ARG A 130 3.20 59.57 45.22
C ARG A 130 2.55 60.24 46.43
N CYS A 131 2.36 59.52 47.54
CA CYS A 131 1.82 60.12 48.77
C CYS A 131 2.79 61.12 49.41
N SER A 132 4.10 60.89 49.32
CA SER A 132 5.11 61.82 49.87
C SER A 132 5.42 63.03 48.97
N SER A 133 5.06 62.99 47.68
CA SER A 133 5.20 64.11 46.74
C SER A 133 3.93 64.98 46.62
N GLY A 134 2.81 64.54 47.20
CA GLY A 134 1.55 65.31 47.27
C GLY A 134 1.40 66.18 48.52
N CYS A 135 2.42 66.26 49.39
CA CYS A 135 2.45 67.15 50.54
C CYS A 135 3.19 68.45 50.20
N TYR A 136 2.62 69.26 49.30
CA TYR A 136 2.92 70.69 49.13
C TYR A 136 1.64 71.42 48.78
#